data_AF-A0A2E3RM88-F1
#
_entry.id   AF-A0A2E3RM88-F1
#
_cell.length_a   1.000
_cell.length_b   1.000
_cell.length_c   1.000
_cell.angle_alpha   90.00
_cell.angle_beta   90.00
_cell.angle_gamma   90.00
#
_symmetry.space_group_name_H-M   'P 1'
#
loop_
_entity.id
_entity.type
_entity.pdbx_description
1 polymer ?
#
loop_
_entity_poly.entity_id
_entity_poly.type
_entity_poly.pdbx_seq_one_letter_code
_entity_poly.pdbx_strand_id
1 'polypeptide(L)'
;MHPLNMQSTTSLPTALLDHQVDGSSHHDWLLSPVQNPSPEDRCLVTYRMTRALNQLGPGQAEPLQRLPDHRGLYLDLSGPRQLDPVDGRDRGTVTPIDRGSAMTCSRGDGTTDIRIRWDRAGTEQIARIHHGDGGEDLLEILEQVKDADPESQGVG
;
A
#
# COMPACT_ATOMS: atom_id res chain seq x y z
N MET A 1 -22.18 -4.70 12.53
CA MET A 1 -20.78 -5.07 12.23
C MET A 1 -20.29 -5.98 13.35
N HIS A 2 -19.82 -7.19 13.06
CA HIS A 2 -19.10 -7.99 14.05
C HIS A 2 -17.62 -7.57 14.02
N PRO A 3 -16.96 -7.39 15.17
CA PRO A 3 -15.55 -7.06 15.20
C PRO A 3 -14.75 -8.18 14.55
N LEU A 4 -13.90 -7.80 13.60
CA LEU A 4 -13.00 -8.74 12.93
C LEU A 4 -11.98 -9.27 13.94
N ASN A 5 -12.08 -10.57 14.26
CA ASN A 5 -11.11 -11.25 15.11
C ASN A 5 -9.87 -11.58 14.26
N MET A 6 -9.05 -10.57 13.94
CA MET A 6 -7.81 -10.71 13.19
C MET A 6 -6.76 -11.36 14.09
N GLN A 7 -6.58 -12.69 13.99
CA GLN A 7 -5.64 -13.45 14.83
C GLN A 7 -4.21 -13.53 14.26
N SER A 8 -3.88 -12.77 13.21
CA SER A 8 -2.50 -12.59 12.76
C SER A 8 -1.97 -11.24 13.24
N THR A 9 -1.01 -11.28 14.17
CA THR A 9 -0.54 -10.13 14.96
C THR A 9 0.68 -9.42 14.39
N THR A 10 1.30 -9.96 13.34
CA THR A 10 2.53 -9.40 12.80
C THR A 10 2.21 -8.22 11.88
N SER A 11 2.55 -7.03 12.37
CA SER A 11 2.62 -5.80 11.58
C SER A 11 3.75 -5.93 10.54
N LEU A 12 3.40 -5.81 9.26
CA LEU A 12 4.31 -5.95 8.11
C LEU A 12 4.53 -4.59 7.44
N PRO A 13 5.76 -4.27 6.99
CA PRO A 13 6.03 -3.03 6.28
C PRO A 13 5.20 -2.87 5.01
N THR A 14 4.78 -1.63 4.74
CA THR A 14 4.13 -1.25 3.50
C THR A 14 4.57 0.14 3.05
N ALA A 15 4.56 0.38 1.74
CA ALA A 15 4.86 1.68 1.14
C ALA A 15 3.90 1.98 -0.01
N LEU A 16 3.65 3.27 -0.22
CA LEU A 16 2.85 3.80 -1.31
C LEU A 16 3.71 4.79 -2.09
N LEU A 17 3.84 4.56 -3.40
CA LEU A 17 4.70 5.33 -4.29
C LEU A 17 3.87 5.97 -5.42
N ASP A 18 4.25 7.17 -5.83
CA ASP A 18 3.87 7.76 -7.13
C ASP A 18 4.90 7.33 -8.17
N HIS A 19 4.46 6.81 -9.31
CA HIS A 19 5.33 6.42 -10.41
C HIS A 19 4.96 7.17 -11.68
N GLN A 20 5.85 8.06 -12.11
CA GLN A 20 5.72 8.86 -13.33
C GLN A 20 6.60 8.29 -14.43
N VAL A 21 6.02 7.99 -15.60
CA VAL A 21 6.73 7.44 -16.76
C VAL A 21 6.08 7.94 -18.06
N ASP A 22 6.89 8.49 -18.98
CA ASP A 22 6.46 8.95 -20.31
C ASP A 22 5.22 9.86 -20.29
N GLY A 23 5.13 10.77 -19.31
CA GLY A 23 4.01 11.70 -19.15
C GLY A 23 2.72 11.07 -18.56
N SER A 24 2.73 9.78 -18.25
CA SER A 24 1.70 9.10 -17.47
C SER A 24 2.13 8.97 -16.01
N SER A 25 1.16 8.83 -15.10
CA SER A 25 1.41 8.55 -13.69
C SER A 25 0.47 7.45 -13.18
N HIS A 26 0.96 6.66 -12.25
CA HIS A 26 0.17 5.68 -11.50
C HIS A 26 0.73 5.55 -10.08
N HIS A 27 0.03 4.81 -9.24
CA HIS A 27 0.44 4.56 -7.88
C HIS A 27 0.81 3.10 -7.69
N ASP A 28 1.93 2.86 -7.01
CA ASP A 28 2.33 1.51 -6.62
C ASP A 28 2.16 1.34 -5.11
N TRP A 29 1.47 0.29 -4.71
CA TRP A 29 1.36 -0.13 -3.33
C TRP A 29 2.14 -1.40 -3.09
N LEU A 30 3.07 -1.35 -2.12
CA LEU A 30 4.00 -2.40 -1.80
C LEU A 30 3.68 -2.95 -0.41
N LEU A 31 3.61 -4.28 -0.29
CA LEU A 31 3.41 -5.00 0.96
C LEU A 31 4.50 -6.04 1.13
N SER A 32 5.20 -5.99 2.26
CA SER A 32 6.22 -6.99 2.57
C SER A 32 5.59 -8.25 3.17
N PRO A 33 6.03 -9.46 2.78
CA PRO A 33 5.61 -10.71 3.44
C PRO A 33 6.37 -10.96 4.75
N VAL A 34 7.40 -10.17 5.06
CA VAL A 34 8.25 -10.30 6.26
C VAL A 34 8.54 -8.93 6.88
N GLN A 35 8.87 -8.88 8.18
CA GLN A 35 9.12 -7.60 8.87
C GLN A 35 10.37 -6.85 8.39
N ASN A 36 11.42 -7.57 8.02
CA ASN A 36 12.72 -6.98 7.68
C ASN A 36 13.26 -7.60 6.38
N PRO A 37 12.65 -7.31 5.21
CA PRO A 37 13.18 -7.79 3.94
C PRO A 37 14.56 -7.15 3.69
N SER A 38 15.51 -7.89 3.13
CA SER A 38 16.77 -7.30 2.68
C SER A 38 16.49 -6.30 1.55
N PRO A 39 17.28 -5.21 1.40
CA PRO A 39 17.11 -4.26 0.32
C PRO A 39 17.09 -4.90 -1.08
N GLU A 40 17.79 -6.02 -1.28
CA GLU A 40 17.87 -6.70 -2.58
C GLU A 40 16.81 -7.81 -2.77
N ASP A 41 16.07 -8.19 -1.72
CA ASP A 41 15.07 -9.25 -1.80
C ASP A 41 13.90 -8.81 -2.67
N ARG A 42 13.64 -9.55 -3.76
CA ARG A 42 12.47 -9.35 -4.63
C ARG A 42 11.25 -10.08 -4.06
N CYS A 43 10.75 -9.61 -2.93
CA CYS A 43 9.64 -10.25 -2.22
C CYS A 43 8.44 -9.31 -1.97
N LEU A 44 8.52 -8.04 -2.35
CA LEU A 44 7.44 -7.10 -2.07
C LEU A 44 6.26 -7.35 -3.02
N VAL A 45 5.14 -7.78 -2.45
CA VAL A 45 3.86 -7.85 -3.16
C VAL A 45 3.51 -6.44 -3.62
N THR A 46 3.37 -6.25 -4.93
CA THR A 46 3.19 -4.93 -5.53
C THR A 46 1.93 -4.88 -6.38
N TYR A 47 1.11 -3.86 -6.13
CA TYR A 47 -0.09 -3.55 -6.89
C TYR A 47 0.03 -2.18 -7.54
N ARG A 48 -0.32 -2.09 -8.81
CA ARG A 48 -0.53 -0.82 -9.51
C ARG A 48 -1.99 -0.38 -9.37
N MET A 49 -2.18 0.91 -9.18
CA MET A 49 -3.48 1.57 -9.02
C MET A 49 -3.50 2.90 -9.78
N THR A 50 -4.70 3.37 -10.12
CA THR A 50 -4.88 4.70 -10.72
C THR A 50 -4.95 5.78 -9.65
N ARG A 51 -5.55 5.48 -8.49
CA ARG A 51 -5.63 6.38 -7.34
C ARG A 51 -4.80 5.85 -6.16
N ALA A 52 -4.24 6.78 -5.39
CA ALA A 52 -3.48 6.45 -4.20
C ALA A 52 -4.42 5.98 -3.07
N LEU A 53 -4.03 4.93 -2.32
CA LEU A 53 -4.87 4.39 -1.24
C LEU A 53 -5.22 5.43 -0.17
N ASN A 54 -4.27 6.29 0.19
CA ASN A 54 -4.49 7.34 1.19
C ASN A 54 -5.43 8.47 0.72
N GLN A 55 -5.84 8.47 -0.55
CA GLN A 55 -6.86 9.36 -1.11
C GLN A 55 -8.25 8.72 -1.17
N LEU A 56 -8.36 7.41 -0.91
CA LEU A 56 -9.63 6.69 -0.90
C LEU A 56 -10.31 6.80 0.47
N GLY A 57 -11.61 7.14 0.46
CA GLY A 57 -12.47 7.14 1.63
C GLY A 57 -13.33 5.88 1.75
N PRO A 58 -14.03 5.68 2.88
CA PRO A 58 -14.92 4.53 3.09
C PRO A 58 -15.97 4.36 1.99
N GLY A 59 -16.19 3.10 1.56
CA GLY A 59 -17.10 2.71 0.48
C GLY A 59 -16.54 2.93 -0.93
N GLN A 60 -15.34 3.50 -1.07
CA GLN A 60 -14.67 3.61 -2.37
C GLN A 60 -13.88 2.35 -2.67
N ALA A 61 -13.86 1.97 -3.95
CA ALA A 61 -13.09 0.83 -4.45
C ALA A 61 -12.11 1.26 -5.55
N GLU A 62 -11.02 0.52 -5.69
CA GLU A 62 -9.95 0.74 -6.66
C GLU A 62 -9.47 -0.61 -7.23
N PRO A 63 -9.40 -0.76 -8.57
CA PRO A 63 -8.83 -1.96 -9.16
C PRO A 63 -7.33 -2.04 -8.85
N LEU A 64 -6.90 -3.23 -8.49
CA LEU A 64 -5.50 -3.56 -8.23
C LEU A 64 -4.97 -4.42 -9.38
N GLN A 65 -3.95 -3.93 -10.07
CA GLN A 65 -3.19 -4.73 -11.03
C GLN A 65 -1.96 -5.32 -10.34
N ARG A 66 -1.90 -6.64 -10.18
CA ARG A 66 -0.69 -7.30 -9.63
C ARG A 66 0.50 -7.13 -10.56
N LEU A 67 1.61 -6.64 -10.02
CA LEU A 67 2.90 -6.53 -10.71
C LEU A 67 3.90 -7.58 -10.20
N PRO A 68 5.03 -7.81 -10.90
CA PRO A 68 6.14 -8.59 -10.34
C PRO A 68 6.64 -8.02 -9.02
N ASP A 69 7.20 -8.89 -8.17
CA ASP A 69 7.67 -8.47 -6.85
C ASP A 69 8.85 -7.49 -6.93
N HIS A 70 8.74 -6.44 -6.13
CA HIS A 70 9.75 -5.40 -6.01
C HIS A 70 10.79 -5.73 -4.94
N ARG A 71 11.92 -5.04 -5.05
CA ARG A 71 13.04 -5.15 -4.09
C ARG A 71 12.69 -4.50 -2.75
N GLY A 72 13.14 -5.07 -1.64
CA GLY A 72 12.95 -4.52 -0.29
C GLY A 72 13.32 -3.04 -0.15
N LEU A 73 14.33 -2.57 -0.90
CA LEU A 73 14.81 -1.19 -0.86
C LEU A 73 13.73 -0.12 -1.11
N TYR A 74 12.64 -0.48 -1.80
CA TYR A 74 11.58 0.47 -2.13
C TYR A 74 10.73 0.87 -0.91
N LEU A 75 10.76 0.11 0.19
CA LEU A 75 10.06 0.44 1.43
C LEU A 75 10.65 1.68 2.14
N ASP A 76 11.95 1.93 1.95
CA ASP A 76 12.71 2.94 2.68
C ASP A 76 13.18 4.10 1.80
N LEU A 77 12.53 4.32 0.66
CA LEU A 77 12.83 5.50 -0.18
C LEU A 77 12.58 6.79 0.60
N SER A 78 13.62 7.61 0.70
CA SER A 78 13.57 8.91 1.38
C SER A 78 13.19 10.07 0.45
N GLY A 79 13.21 9.86 -0.86
CA GLY A 79 12.87 10.87 -1.85
C GLY A 79 12.73 10.29 -3.27
N PRO A 80 12.48 11.14 -4.28
CA PRO A 80 12.34 10.72 -5.66
C PRO A 80 13.57 9.96 -6.16
N ARG A 81 13.33 8.89 -6.91
CA ARG A 81 14.36 8.05 -7.51
C ARG A 81 14.07 7.82 -8.98
N GLN A 82 14.98 8.29 -9.84
CA GLN A 82 15.00 7.91 -11.25
C GLN A 82 15.34 6.42 -11.37
N LEU A 83 14.55 5.69 -12.15
CA LEU A 83 14.78 4.28 -12.42
C LEU A 83 15.76 4.11 -13.59
N ASP A 84 16.62 3.11 -13.50
CA ASP A 84 17.55 2.76 -14.57
C ASP A 84 16.77 2.34 -15.83
N PRO A 85 17.17 2.80 -17.03
CA PRO A 85 16.52 2.41 -18.26
C PRO A 85 16.70 0.92 -18.53
N VAL A 86 15.72 0.31 -19.19
CA VAL A 86 15.78 -1.10 -19.64
C VAL A 86 15.57 -1.12 -21.14
N ASP A 87 16.49 -1.75 -21.86
CA ASP A 87 16.49 -1.81 -23.34
C ASP A 87 16.38 -0.41 -23.99
N GLY A 88 17.04 0.58 -23.37
CA GLY A 88 17.03 1.97 -23.83
C GLY A 88 15.73 2.75 -23.57
N ARG A 89 14.75 2.16 -22.88
CA ARG A 89 13.50 2.83 -22.51
C ARG A 89 13.60 3.44 -21.12
N ASP A 90 13.13 4.69 -21.00
CA ASP A 90 12.98 5.34 -19.70
C ASP A 90 11.96 4.57 -18.87
N ARG A 91 12.32 4.30 -17.61
CA ARG A 91 11.44 3.66 -16.65
C ARG A 91 10.79 4.68 -15.71
N GLY A 92 11.13 5.95 -15.84
CA GLY A 92 10.52 7.04 -15.10
C GLY A 92 11.08 7.22 -13.69
N THR A 93 10.37 8.03 -12.91
CA THR A 93 10.72 8.37 -11.53
C THR A 93 9.68 7.81 -10.57
N VAL A 94 10.15 7.20 -9.48
CA VAL A 94 9.29 6.82 -8.34
C VAL A 94 9.49 7.81 -7.19
N THR A 95 8.39 8.25 -6.56
CA THR A 95 8.40 9.18 -5.44
C THR A 95 7.64 8.60 -4.25
N PRO A 96 8.21 8.52 -3.04
CA PRO A 96 7.52 7.99 -1.87
C PRO A 96 6.39 8.92 -1.40
N ILE A 97 5.14 8.45 -1.46
CA ILE A 97 3.95 9.17 -0.97
C ILE A 97 3.77 8.93 0.53
N ASP A 98 3.83 7.68 0.95
CA ASP A 98 3.67 7.30 2.35
C ASP A 98 4.30 5.92 2.60
N ARG A 99 4.48 5.60 3.88
CA ARG A 99 4.89 4.29 4.34
C ARG A 99 4.20 3.99 5.66
N GLY A 100 4.29 2.75 6.10
CA GLY A 100 3.86 2.40 7.43
C GLY A 100 3.75 0.90 7.58
N SER A 101 2.65 0.46 8.16
CA SER A 101 2.48 -0.95 8.47
C SER A 101 1.12 -1.49 8.11
N ALA A 102 1.07 -2.78 7.80
CA ALA A 102 -0.14 -3.48 7.43
C ALA A 102 -0.27 -4.80 8.19
N MET A 103 -1.51 -5.18 8.47
CA MET A 103 -1.87 -6.48 9.02
C MET A 103 -2.93 -7.10 8.12
N THR A 104 -2.68 -8.31 7.63
CA THR A 104 -3.59 -9.03 6.75
C THR A 104 -4.32 -10.15 7.50
N CYS A 105 -5.55 -10.40 7.10
CA CYS A 105 -6.35 -11.55 7.54
C CYS A 105 -7.07 -12.11 6.32
N SER A 106 -6.54 -13.22 5.78
CA SER A 106 -7.21 -13.93 4.69
C SER A 106 -8.48 -14.61 5.21
N ARG A 107 -9.53 -14.54 4.40
CA ARG A 107 -10.82 -15.18 4.66
C ARG A 107 -10.93 -16.41 3.76
N GLY A 108 -11.63 -17.43 4.23
CA GLY A 108 -11.89 -18.65 3.45
C GLY A 108 -12.83 -18.45 2.25
N ASP A 109 -13.33 -17.23 2.04
CA ASP A 109 -14.24 -16.85 0.96
C ASP A 109 -13.54 -16.20 -0.24
N GLY A 110 -12.20 -16.26 -0.29
CA GLY A 110 -11.42 -15.66 -1.38
C GLY A 110 -11.22 -14.15 -1.23
N THR A 111 -11.49 -13.58 -0.04
CA THR A 111 -11.16 -12.18 0.26
C THR A 111 -10.05 -12.07 1.30
N THR A 112 -9.41 -10.92 1.39
CA THR A 112 -8.42 -10.61 2.43
C THR A 112 -8.74 -9.25 3.03
N ASP A 113 -9.00 -9.23 4.33
CA ASP A 113 -9.10 -7.97 5.06
C ASP A 113 -7.69 -7.50 5.40
N ILE A 114 -7.45 -6.21 5.26
CA ILE A 114 -6.18 -5.58 5.58
C ILE A 114 -6.42 -4.32 6.40
N ARG A 115 -5.68 -4.18 7.49
CA ARG A 115 -5.58 -2.93 8.24
C ARG A 115 -4.24 -2.28 7.92
N ILE A 116 -4.26 -1.04 7.47
CA ILE A 116 -3.08 -0.29 7.08
C ILE A 116 -2.99 0.94 7.97
N ARG A 117 -1.86 1.15 8.61
CA ARG A 117 -1.53 2.38 9.32
C ARG A 117 -0.45 3.12 8.55
N TRP A 118 -0.77 4.32 8.11
CA TRP A 118 0.12 5.22 7.37
C TRP A 118 0.82 6.19 8.32
N ASP A 119 2.14 6.29 8.20
CA ASP A 119 2.98 7.10 9.09
C ASP A 119 2.83 8.60 8.81
N ARG A 120 2.86 9.01 7.53
CA ARG A 120 2.81 10.43 7.16
C ARG A 120 1.39 10.97 7.19
N ALA A 121 0.43 10.24 6.65
CA ALA A 121 -0.97 10.66 6.68
C ALA A 121 -1.57 10.64 8.10
N GLY A 122 -0.98 9.88 9.03
CA GLY A 122 -1.55 9.68 10.36
C GLY A 122 -2.95 9.08 10.29
N THR A 123 -3.16 8.16 9.35
CA THR A 123 -4.46 7.51 9.13
C THR A 123 -4.33 6.00 9.24
N GLU A 124 -5.34 5.38 9.82
CA GLU A 124 -5.57 3.95 9.75
C GLU A 124 -6.72 3.69 8.76
N GLN A 125 -6.51 2.75 7.84
CA GLN A 125 -7.52 2.29 6.90
C GLN A 125 -7.76 0.80 7.11
N ILE A 126 -9.02 0.38 7.09
CA ILE A 126 -9.40 -1.02 6.95
C ILE A 126 -9.94 -1.19 5.55
N ALA A 127 -9.33 -2.08 4.77
CA ALA A 127 -9.72 -2.39 3.41
C ALA A 127 -9.98 -3.89 3.25
N ARG A 128 -10.71 -4.24 2.20
CA ARG A 128 -10.88 -5.61 1.73
C ARG A 128 -10.35 -5.72 0.31
N ILE A 129 -9.52 -6.73 0.09
CA ILE A 129 -9.12 -7.17 -1.24
C ILE A 129 -10.04 -8.34 -1.63
N HIS A 130 -10.74 -8.17 -2.73
CA HIS A 130 -11.50 -9.22 -3.41
C HIS A 130 -10.59 -9.79 -4.50
N HIS A 131 -10.18 -11.06 -4.35
CA HIS A 131 -9.27 -11.70 -5.31
C HIS A 131 -10.06 -12.19 -6.51
N GLY A 132 -9.69 -11.73 -7.71
CA GLY A 132 -10.41 -12.06 -8.93
C GLY A 132 -9.80 -13.25 -9.68
N ASP A 133 -10.66 -14.06 -10.31
CA ASP A 133 -10.23 -15.06 -11.27
C ASP A 133 -9.70 -14.35 -12.53
N GLY A 134 -8.38 -14.37 -12.74
CA GLY A 134 -7.74 -13.74 -13.90
C GLY A 134 -6.74 -12.61 -13.59
N GLY A 135 -6.46 -12.35 -12.31
CA GLY A 135 -5.41 -11.40 -11.91
C GLY A 135 -5.86 -9.94 -11.79
N GLU A 136 -7.17 -9.70 -11.80
CA GLU A 136 -7.77 -8.42 -11.47
C GLU A 136 -8.31 -8.48 -10.04
N ASP A 137 -7.55 -7.93 -9.10
CA ASP A 137 -8.01 -7.80 -7.72
C ASP A 137 -8.77 -6.48 -7.57
N LEU A 138 -9.73 -6.41 -6.63
CA LEU A 138 -10.44 -5.17 -6.30
C LEU A 138 -10.22 -4.85 -4.82
N LEU A 139 -9.73 -3.65 -4.52
CA LEU A 139 -9.63 -3.16 -3.16
C LEU A 139 -10.82 -2.25 -2.83
N GLU A 140 -11.42 -2.44 -1.67
CA GLU A 140 -12.52 -1.62 -1.14
C GLU A 140 -12.13 -1.09 0.24
N ILE A 141 -12.24 0.23 0.48
CA ILE A 141 -12.05 0.81 1.80
C ILE A 141 -13.33 0.59 2.62
N LEU A 142 -13.23 -0.17 3.71
CA LEU A 142 -14.32 -0.44 4.62
C LEU A 142 -14.44 0.65 5.70
N GLU A 143 -13.30 1.11 6.22
CA GLU A 143 -13.22 2.07 7.31
C GLU A 143 -11.96 2.93 7.17
N GLN A 144 -12.02 4.18 7.63
CA GLN A 144 -10.88 5.07 7.74
C GLN A 144 -10.98 5.86 9.04
N VAL A 145 -9.92 5.80 9.84
CA VAL A 145 -9.77 6.52 11.09
C VAL A 145 -8.57 7.45 10.95
N LYS A 146 -8.75 8.74 11.21
CA LYS A 146 -7.65 9.69 11.28
C LYS A 146 -7.20 9.77 12.74
N ASP A 147 -5.90 9.64 12.98
CA ASP A 147 -5.34 9.90 14.31
C ASP A 147 -5.76 11.32 14.71
N ALA A 148 -6.27 11.47 15.94
CA ALA A 148 -6.62 12.79 16.45
C ALA A 148 -5.35 13.66 16.44
N ASP A 149 -5.46 14.85 15.86
CA ASP A 149 -4.34 15.77 15.73
C ASP A 149 -3.72 16.00 17.12
N PRO A 150 -2.46 15.59 17.39
CA PRO A 150 -1.88 15.69 18.73
C PRO A 150 -1.79 17.14 19.23
N GLU A 151 -1.88 18.13 18.33
CA GLU A 151 -1.89 19.55 18.66
C GLU A 151 -3.24 20.07 19.21
N SER A 152 -4.32 19.28 19.15
CA SER A 152 -5.64 19.72 19.61
C SER A 152 -5.86 19.61 21.14
N GLN A 153 -4.85 19.21 21.92
CA GLN A 153 -4.94 19.08 23.38
C GLN A 153 -4.22 20.17 24.20
N GLY A 154 -3.76 21.26 23.58
CA GLY A 154 -2.82 22.19 24.23
C GLY A 154 -3.10 23.68 24.09
N VAL A 155 -4.34 24.17 24.29
CA VAL A 155 -4.55 25.59 24.66
C VAL A 155 -5.73 25.70 25.62
N GLY A 156 -5.43 25.84 26.90
CA GLY A 156 -6.38 26.18 27.98
C GLY A 156 -5.71 27.14 28.94
#